data_AF-A0ABC8SM99-F1
#
_entry.id   AF-A0ABC8SM99-F1
#
_cell.length_a   1.000
_cell.length_b   1.000
_cell.length_c   1.000
_cell.angle_alpha   90.00
_cell.angle_beta   90.00
_cell.angle_gamma   90.00
#
_symmetry.space_group_name_H-M   'P 1'
#
loop_
_entity.id
_entity.type
_entity.pdbx_description
1 polymer ?
#
loop_
_entity_poly.entity_id
_entity_poly.type
_entity_poly.pdbx_seq_one_letter_code
_entity_poly.pdbx_strand_id
1 'polypeptide(L)' 'MINRVPGFAAWVGIEVLGKPKPGSNVFISAAAGGVGMYAGQLAKLKGCRVIGSTGSDDKVLRNQEIDME' A
#
# COMPACT_ATOMS: atom_id res chain seq x y z
N MET A 1 -9.45 -11.01 14.39
CA MET A 1 -10.42 -11.12 13.27
C MET A 1 -10.07 -10.01 12.29
N ILE A 2 -9.45 -10.33 11.14
CA ILE A 2 -9.06 -9.33 10.13
C ILE A 2 -10.28 -8.48 9.75
N ASN A 3 -10.16 -7.16 9.74
CA ASN A 3 -11.15 -6.25 9.14
C ASN A 3 -11.35 -6.69 7.68
N ARG A 4 -12.42 -7.47 7.41
CA ARG A 4 -12.46 -8.46 6.31
C ARG A 4 -12.41 -7.91 4.88
N VAL A 5 -12.68 -6.63 4.64
CA VAL A 5 -12.77 -6.09 3.27
C VAL A 5 -11.47 -5.40 2.82
N PRO A 6 -10.88 -4.47 3.60
CA PRO A 6 -9.78 -3.66 3.06
C PRO A 6 -8.47 -4.43 2.87
N GLY A 7 -8.10 -5.26 3.87
CA GLY A 7 -6.89 -6.08 3.79
C GLY A 7 -7.00 -7.18 2.73
N PHE A 8 -8.18 -7.79 2.58
CA PHE A 8 -8.41 -8.79 1.54
C PHE A 8 -8.35 -8.17 0.14
N ALA A 9 -8.99 -7.01 -0.07
CA ALA A 9 -8.92 -6.30 -1.34
C ALA A 9 -7.48 -5.89 -1.69
N ALA A 10 -6.72 -5.39 -0.72
CA ALA A 10 -5.30 -5.07 -0.90
C ALA A 10 -4.48 -6.31 -1.28
N TRP A 11 -4.68 -7.43 -0.59
CA TRP A 11 -4.01 -8.69 -0.89
C TRP A 11 -4.33 -9.20 -2.29
N VAL A 12 -5.60 -9.22 -2.69
CA VAL A 12 -5.99 -9.60 -4.06
C VAL A 12 -5.31 -8.69 -5.09
N GLY A 13 -5.31 -7.37 -4.85
CA GLY A 13 -4.67 -6.40 -5.74
C GLY A 13 -3.17 -6.63 -5.93
N ILE A 14 -2.44 -6.90 -4.86
CA ILE A 14 -0.97 -7.04 -4.90
C ILE A 14 -0.52 -8.47 -5.23
N GLU A 15 -1.09 -9.48 -4.59
CA GLU A 15 -0.61 -10.87 -4.66
C GLU A 15 -1.25 -11.68 -5.78
N VAL A 16 -2.52 -11.40 -6.11
CA VAL A 16 -3.27 -12.20 -7.10
C VAL A 16 -3.27 -11.55 -8.47
N LEU A 17 -3.57 -10.25 -8.55
CA LEU A 17 -3.74 -9.54 -9.81
C LEU A 17 -2.46 -8.82 -10.26
N GLY A 18 -1.90 -7.97 -9.41
CA GLY A 18 -0.78 -7.10 -9.78
C GLY A 18 0.56 -7.83 -9.88
N LYS A 19 0.84 -8.74 -8.94
CA LYS A 19 2.09 -9.53 -8.86
C LYS A 19 3.34 -8.70 -9.19
N PRO A 20 3.56 -7.56 -8.52
CA PRO A 20 4.67 -6.69 -8.84
C PRO A 20 5.99 -7.42 -8.53
N LYS A 21 6.99 -7.15 -9.36
CA LYS A 21 8.32 -7.76 -9.20
C LYS A 21 9.13 -6.98 -8.18
N PRO A 22 10.01 -7.64 -7.39
CA PRO A 22 10.97 -6.93 -6.57
C PRO A 22 11.77 -5.91 -7.40
N GLY A 23 11.99 -4.72 -6.85
CA GLY A 23 12.64 -3.59 -7.51
C GLY A 23 11.74 -2.77 -8.45
N SER A 24 10.50 -3.20 -8.71
CA SER A 24 9.56 -2.42 -9.52
C SER A 24 8.87 -1.31 -8.71
N ASN A 25 8.33 -0.31 -9.41
CA ASN A 25 7.56 0.77 -8.80
C ASN A 25 6.07 0.40 -8.75
N VAL A 26 5.44 0.62 -7.60
CA VAL A 26 4.00 0.43 -7.38
C VAL A 26 3.39 1.77 -6.98
N PHE A 27 2.43 2.26 -7.78
CA PHE A 27 1.69 3.48 -7.47
C PHE A 27 0.36 3.14 -6.78
N ILE A 28 0.06 3.84 -5.69
CA ILE A 28 -1.17 3.67 -4.90
C ILE A 28 -1.90 5.01 -4.80
N SER A 29 -3.06 5.09 -5.44
CA SER A 29 -3.98 6.21 -5.26
C SER A 29 -4.66 6.13 -3.89
N ALA A 30 -4.89 7.29 -3.26
CA ALA A 30 -5.47 7.41 -1.92
C ALA A 30 -4.79 6.48 -0.89
N ALA A 31 -3.46 6.49 -0.85
CA ALA A 31 -2.65 5.58 -0.05
C ALA A 31 -2.95 5.63 1.45
N ALA A 32 -3.46 6.76 1.97
CA ALA A 32 -3.86 6.93 3.37
C ALA A 32 -5.24 6.31 3.70
N GLY A 33 -5.95 5.76 2.72
CA GLY A 33 -7.22 5.07 2.90
C GLY A 33 -7.05 3.64 3.41
N GLY A 34 -8.15 3.04 3.89
CA GLY A 34 -8.13 1.71 4.51
C GLY A 34 -7.54 0.59 3.65
N VAL A 35 -7.76 0.58 2.32
CA VAL A 35 -7.12 -0.40 1.40
C VAL A 35 -5.68 0.00 1.09
N GLY A 36 -5.45 1.29 0.81
CA GLY A 36 -4.16 1.83 0.36
C GLY A 36 -3.04 1.57 1.35
N MET A 37 -3.32 1.68 2.65
CA MET A 37 -2.34 1.42 3.72
C MET A 37 -1.85 -0.03 3.69
N TYR A 38 -2.77 -1.00 3.60
CA TYR A 38 -2.39 -2.42 3.52
C TYR A 38 -1.69 -2.76 2.19
N ALA A 39 -2.15 -2.19 1.07
CA ALA A 39 -1.54 -2.44 -0.23
C ALA A 39 -0.10 -1.91 -0.29
N GLY A 40 0.17 -0.76 0.34
CA GLY A 40 1.52 -0.19 0.44
C GLY A 40 2.46 -1.07 1.24
N GLN A 41 2.01 -1.59 2.39
CA GLN A 41 2.78 -2.52 3.21
C GLN A 41 3.09 -3.82 2.44
N LEU A 42 2.10 -4.41 1.79
CA LEU A 42 2.29 -5.62 1.00
C LEU A 42 3.27 -5.41 -0.15
N ALA A 43 3.16 -4.31 -0.89
CA ALA A 43 4.08 -3.99 -1.99
C ALA A 43 5.53 -3.80 -1.51
N LYS A 44 5.73 -3.14 -0.35
CA LYS A 44 7.06 -3.00 0.27
C LYS A 44 7.64 -4.35 0.71
N LEU A 45 6.83 -5.21 1.33
CA LEU A 45 7.25 -6.57 1.71
C LEU A 45 7.69 -7.42 0.50
N LYS A 46 7.19 -7.11 -0.70
CA LYS A 46 7.66 -7.72 -1.96
C LYS A 46 8.92 -7.10 -2.53
N GLY A 47 9.56 -6.16 -1.83
CA GLY A 47 10.73 -5.42 -2.29
C GLY A 47 10.42 -4.42 -3.40
N CYS A 48 9.18 -3.95 -3.51
CA CYS A 48 8.81 -2.92 -4.48
C CYS A 48 8.96 -1.53 -3.88
N ARG A 49 9.25 -0.54 -4.72
CA ARG A 49 9.22 0.87 -4.33
C ARG A 49 7.79 1.40 -4.45
N VAL A 50 7.22 1.89 -3.36
CA VAL A 50 5.83 2.37 -3.33
C VAL A 50 5.80 3.88 -3.46
N ILE A 51 4.94 4.39 -4.34
CA ILE A 51 4.64 5.81 -4.48
C ILE A 51 3.13 6.01 -4.22
N GLY A 52 2.79 6.81 -3.23
CA GLY A 52 1.40 7.04 -2.82
C GLY A 52 0.93 8.47 -3.09
N SER A 53 -0.33 8.63 -3.46
CA SER A 53 -1.02 9.93 -3.44
C SER A 53 -2.02 9.99 -2.29
N THR A 54 -2.18 11.15 -1.67
CA THR A 54 -3.18 11.40 -0.62
C THR A 54 -3.90 12.73 -0.87
N GLY A 55 -5.02 12.94 -0.20
CA GLY A 55 -5.87 14.13 -0.39
C GLY A 55 -5.46 15.37 0.43
N SER A 56 -4.44 15.28 1.29
CA SER A 56 -3.95 16.41 2.09
C SER A 56 -2.57 16.08 2.68
N ASP A 57 -1.75 17.10 2.93
CA ASP A 57 -0.39 16.92 3.47
C ASP A 57 -0.38 16.22 4.83
N ASP A 58 -1.36 16.50 5.70
CA ASP A 58 -1.50 15.81 7.00
C ASP A 58 -1.63 14.29 6.87
N LYS A 59 -2.18 13.80 5.74
CA LYS A 59 -2.34 12.37 5.47
C LYS A 59 -1.08 11.73 4.89
N VAL A 60 -0.14 12.53 4.40
CA VAL A 60 1.17 12.06 3.92
C VAL A 60 2.01 11.60 5.11
N LEU A 61 2.01 12.36 6.21
CA LEU A 61 2.78 12.03 7.43
C LEU A 61 2.38 10.66 8.01
N ARG A 62 1.08 10.36 8.03
CA ARG A 62 0.57 9.05 8.48
C ARG A 62 0.95 7.87 7.57
N ASN A 63 1.34 8.14 6.33
CA ASN A 63 1.85 7.13 5.41
C ASN A 63 3.38 6.98 5.47
N GLN A 64 4.11 8.03 5.86
CA GLN A 64 5.56 8.00 6.01
C GLN A 64 6.02 7.20 7.23
N GLU A 65 5.20 7.07 8.27
CA GLU A 65 5.47 6.15 9.39
C GLU A 65 5.55 4.68 8.94
N ILE A 66 4.99 4.33 7.77
CA ILE A 66 5.08 3.00 7.16
C ILE A 66 6.36 2.85 6.30
N ASP A 67 7.09 3.92 6.01
CA ASP A 67 8.42 3.91 5.35
C ASP A 67 9.59 3.73 6.34
N MET A 68 9.32 3.66 7.65
CA MET A 68 10.32 3.75 8.73
C MET A 68 10.72 2.41 9.39
N GLU A 69 10.74 1.31 8.64
CA GLU A 69 11.52 0.09 9.00
C GLU A 69 11.83 -0.78 7.78
#